data_AF-A0A9E3NR79-F1
#
_entry.id   AF-A0A9E3NR79-F1
#
_cell.length_a   1.000
_cell.length_b   1.000
_cell.length_c   1.000
_cell.angle_alpha   90.00
_cell.angle_beta   90.00
_cell.angle_gamma   90.00
#
_symmetry.space_group_name_H-M   'P 1'
#
loop_
_entity.id
_entity.type
_entity.pdbx_description
1 polymer ?
#
loop_
_entity_poly.entity_id
_entity_poly.type
_entity_poly.pdbx_seq_one_letter_code
_entity_poly.pdbx_strand_id
1 'polypeptide(L)'
;MASLVGLAALAVSACSNDGASETGVAATEPADGGATAPPKTSAPDAGEHDDAEPKTCMDAKPFDATKVAYRPPAVKAGSCTTADIATFDDYLRDHPQASVEELTSAMTKQSKSCSACIFGKSDDASWAAIVSDGTSASLNAGGCVSVVSGEDDCGRAYQQWNTCINHVCAACSGDERTQCNKDAQQAAGPCGTASKALFGACGTNVNDYIQECFGAGMGTVVAKLCGPAAKDGGS
;
A
#
# COMPACT_ATOMS: atom_id res chain seq x y z
N MET A 1 -1.52 -21.77 12.00
CA MET A 1 -1.56 -20.45 12.64
C MET A 1 -1.25 -19.41 11.58
N ALA A 2 -2.28 -18.72 11.08
CA ALA A 2 -2.12 -17.63 10.13
C ALA A 2 -1.57 -16.41 10.88
N SER A 3 -0.39 -15.95 10.49
CA SER A 3 0.26 -14.81 11.13
C SER A 3 -0.22 -13.49 10.51
N LEU A 4 -0.55 -12.49 11.33
CA LEU A 4 -0.85 -11.11 10.87
C LEU A 4 0.39 -10.38 10.31
N VAL A 5 1.55 -11.04 10.23
CA VAL A 5 2.83 -10.50 9.76
C VAL A 5 2.80 -9.90 8.34
N GLY A 6 1.73 -10.12 7.56
CA GLY A 6 1.50 -9.46 6.27
C GLY A 6 0.80 -8.10 6.33
N LEU A 7 0.35 -7.63 7.51
CA LEU A 7 -0.30 -6.32 7.71
C LEU A 7 0.68 -5.24 8.19
N ALA A 8 1.98 -5.54 8.13
CA ALA A 8 3.04 -4.59 8.46
C ALA A 8 2.99 -3.39 7.52
N ALA A 9 2.57 -2.25 8.10
CA ALA A 9 2.76 -0.89 7.62
C ALA A 9 2.63 -0.71 6.09
N LEU A 10 1.40 -0.47 5.63
CA LEU A 10 1.19 0.42 4.49
C LEU A 10 1.70 1.81 4.90
N ALA A 11 3.03 2.00 4.86
CA ALA A 11 3.61 3.32 4.84
C ALA A 11 3.18 3.92 3.50
N VAL A 12 2.05 4.63 3.51
CA VAL A 12 1.64 5.51 2.43
C VAL A 12 2.69 6.62 2.43
N SER A 13 3.84 6.39 1.78
CA SER A 13 4.72 7.49 1.40
C SER A 13 3.94 8.24 0.34
N ALA A 14 3.14 9.22 0.78
CA ALA A 14 2.57 10.21 -0.09
C ALA A 14 3.73 10.72 -0.95
N CYS A 15 3.71 10.40 -2.23
CA CYS A 15 4.62 11.00 -3.18
C CYS A 15 4.23 12.48 -3.18
N SER A 16 4.97 13.30 -2.41
CA SER A 16 4.99 14.73 -2.59
C SER A 16 5.39 14.96 -4.04
N ASN A 17 4.42 15.23 -4.90
CA ASN A 17 4.67 15.91 -6.15
C ASN A 17 5.09 17.33 -5.75
N ASP A 18 6.37 17.51 -5.42
CA ASP A 18 7.01 18.82 -5.41
C ASP A 18 7.05 19.33 -6.85
N GLY A 19 5.90 19.83 -7.31
CA GLY A 19 5.81 20.78 -8.41
C GLY A 19 6.38 22.11 -7.94
N ALA A 20 7.70 22.19 -7.86
CA ALA A 20 8.39 23.46 -7.67
C ALA A 20 8.53 24.15 -9.02
N SER A 21 7.71 25.19 -9.18
CA SER A 21 7.75 26.20 -10.22
C SER A 21 9.16 26.73 -10.47
N GLU A 22 9.43 26.97 -11.76
CA GLU A 22 10.57 27.75 -12.24
C GLU A 22 10.69 29.08 -11.49
N THR A 23 11.86 29.33 -10.91
CA THR A 23 12.32 30.69 -10.63
C THR A 23 13.72 30.82 -11.23
N GLY A 24 13.76 31.50 -12.38
CA GLY A 24 15.00 31.91 -13.01
C GLY A 24 15.77 32.86 -12.09
N VAL A 25 17.07 32.63 -11.97
CA VAL A 25 18.01 33.61 -11.44
C VAL A 25 19.23 33.67 -12.34
N ALA A 26 19.61 34.91 -12.62
CA ALA A 26 20.53 35.36 -13.64
C ALA A 26 21.99 34.92 -13.41
N ALA A 27 22.71 34.98 -14.52
CA ALA A 27 24.13 34.73 -14.70
C ALA A 27 25.04 35.55 -13.75
N THR A 28 26.18 34.95 -13.39
CA THR A 28 27.42 35.70 -13.11
C THR A 28 28.62 34.80 -13.42
N GLU A 29 29.36 35.11 -14.50
CA GLU A 29 30.74 34.64 -14.71
C GLU A 29 31.68 35.37 -13.72
N PRO A 30 32.82 34.78 -13.32
CA PRO A 30 34.05 35.14 -14.04
C PRO A 30 35.16 34.07 -14.13
N ALA A 31 35.97 34.23 -15.19
CA ALA A 31 37.44 34.16 -15.27
C ALA A 31 38.20 32.84 -15.01
N ASP A 32 38.60 32.22 -16.12
CA ASP A 32 39.97 32.15 -16.65
C ASP A 32 41.14 31.93 -15.65
N GLY A 33 41.86 30.81 -15.83
CA GLY A 33 43.18 30.63 -15.25
C GLY A 33 43.68 29.18 -15.17
N GLY A 34 44.65 28.83 -16.02
CA GLY A 34 45.76 27.95 -15.61
C GLY A 34 45.79 26.54 -16.20
N ALA A 35 46.45 26.42 -17.35
CA ALA A 35 46.92 25.15 -17.90
C ALA A 35 48.10 24.58 -17.08
N THR A 36 48.03 23.31 -16.69
CA THR A 36 49.20 22.46 -16.46
C THR A 36 48.83 20.98 -16.58
N ALA A 37 49.57 20.23 -17.38
CA ALA A 37 49.54 18.76 -17.47
C ALA A 37 50.99 18.24 -17.48
N PRO A 38 51.27 16.95 -17.28
CA PRO A 38 50.91 16.11 -16.13
C PRO A 38 52.13 15.29 -15.60
N PRO A 39 52.13 14.73 -14.38
CA PRO A 39 53.01 13.62 -14.05
C PRO A 39 52.38 12.27 -14.46
N LYS A 40 53.14 11.47 -15.21
CA LYS A 40 52.80 10.09 -15.59
C LYS A 40 52.76 9.21 -14.33
N THR A 41 51.57 8.84 -13.90
CA THR A 41 51.36 7.80 -12.89
C THR A 41 51.07 6.49 -13.62
N SER A 42 51.86 5.47 -13.31
CA SER A 42 51.74 4.11 -13.84
C SER A 42 50.33 3.57 -13.60
N ALA A 43 49.71 3.03 -14.64
CA ALA A 43 48.41 2.39 -14.59
C ALA A 43 48.47 1.15 -13.68
N PRO A 44 47.65 1.07 -12.61
CA PRO A 44 47.39 -0.20 -11.96
C PRO A 44 46.55 -1.08 -12.89
N ASP A 45 46.87 -2.37 -12.84
CA ASP A 45 46.25 -3.48 -13.53
C ASP A 45 44.72 -3.34 -13.57
N ALA A 46 44.14 -3.47 -14.77
CA ALA A 46 42.69 -3.54 -14.97
C ALA A 46 42.22 -4.91 -14.49
N GLY A 47 42.18 -5.09 -13.17
CA GLY A 47 41.46 -6.19 -12.56
C GLY A 47 40.02 -6.11 -13.04
N GLU A 48 39.58 -7.19 -13.70
CA GLU A 48 38.20 -7.42 -14.07
C GLU A 48 37.35 -7.27 -12.80
N HIS A 49 36.82 -6.06 -12.57
CA HIS A 49 35.77 -5.85 -11.60
C HIS A 49 34.58 -6.61 -12.15
N ASP A 50 34.36 -7.78 -11.57
CA ASP A 50 33.12 -8.52 -11.68
C ASP A 50 32.02 -7.58 -11.14
N ASP A 51 31.44 -6.79 -12.05
CA ASP A 51 30.30 -5.90 -11.85
C ASP A 51 29.08 -6.77 -11.55
N ALA A 52 29.13 -7.48 -10.42
CA ALA A 52 27.97 -8.15 -9.87
C ALA A 52 26.96 -7.04 -9.58
N GLU A 53 25.93 -6.96 -10.43
CA GLU A 53 24.84 -6.01 -10.24
C GLU A 53 24.40 -6.07 -8.77
N PRO A 54 24.30 -4.91 -8.09
CA PRO A 54 23.89 -4.88 -6.69
C PRO A 54 22.54 -5.59 -6.58
N LYS A 55 22.54 -6.72 -5.86
CA LYS A 55 21.31 -7.50 -5.65
C LYS A 55 20.32 -6.64 -4.89
N THR A 56 19.28 -6.18 -5.57
CA THR A 56 18.14 -5.53 -4.93
C THR A 56 17.21 -6.58 -4.31
N CYS A 57 16.57 -6.28 -3.18
CA CYS A 57 15.52 -7.14 -2.61
C CYS A 57 14.28 -7.31 -3.51
N MET A 58 14.07 -6.43 -4.49
CA MET A 58 12.90 -6.43 -5.37
C MET A 58 12.93 -7.62 -6.32
N ASP A 59 11.82 -8.35 -6.43
CA ASP A 59 11.62 -9.30 -7.53
C ASP A 59 11.31 -8.51 -8.82
N ALA A 60 12.28 -8.47 -9.72
CA ALA A 60 12.15 -7.79 -11.00
C ALA A 60 11.22 -8.49 -12.00
N LYS A 61 10.74 -9.71 -11.69
CA LYS A 61 9.84 -10.44 -12.59
C LYS A 61 8.51 -9.68 -12.73
N PRO A 62 7.98 -9.54 -13.96
CA PRO A 62 6.67 -8.96 -14.17
C PRO A 62 5.60 -9.70 -13.37
N PHE A 63 4.78 -8.93 -12.65
CA PHE A 63 3.67 -9.46 -11.89
C PHE A 63 2.38 -9.40 -12.72
N ASP A 64 1.69 -10.53 -12.85
CA ASP A 64 0.40 -10.58 -13.55
C ASP A 64 -0.74 -10.19 -12.62
N ALA A 65 -0.99 -8.87 -12.54
CA ALA A 65 -2.00 -8.31 -11.66
C ALA A 65 -3.43 -8.75 -12.02
N THR A 66 -3.68 -9.25 -13.23
CA THR A 66 -5.00 -9.72 -13.66
C THR A 66 -5.45 -10.98 -12.94
N LYS A 67 -4.51 -11.72 -12.34
CA LYS A 67 -4.77 -12.92 -11.54
C LYS A 67 -5.08 -12.61 -10.07
N VAL A 68 -4.91 -11.36 -9.64
CA VAL A 68 -5.25 -10.97 -8.28
C VAL A 68 -6.77 -11.04 -8.12
N ALA A 69 -7.21 -11.86 -7.16
CA ALA A 69 -8.62 -11.95 -6.84
C ALA A 69 -9.15 -10.60 -6.37
N TYR A 70 -10.39 -10.31 -6.74
CA TYR A 70 -11.14 -9.19 -6.22
C TYR A 70 -12.61 -9.58 -6.09
N ARG A 71 -13.21 -9.18 -4.98
CA ARG A 71 -14.65 -9.20 -4.76
C ARG A 71 -15.09 -7.83 -4.26
N PRO A 72 -16.28 -7.38 -4.64
CA PRO A 72 -16.81 -6.11 -4.13
C PRO A 72 -16.90 -6.14 -2.60
N PRO A 73 -16.78 -4.97 -1.95
CA PRO A 73 -16.86 -4.87 -0.49
C PRO A 73 -18.24 -5.29 0.03
N ALA A 74 -18.26 -6.06 1.11
CA ALA A 74 -19.45 -6.37 1.88
C ALA A 74 -19.76 -5.23 2.87
N VAL A 75 -20.32 -4.13 2.38
CA VAL A 75 -20.66 -2.97 3.24
C VAL A 75 -21.86 -3.31 4.13
N LYS A 76 -21.67 -3.22 5.45
CA LYS A 76 -22.73 -3.40 6.45
C LYS A 76 -22.69 -2.24 7.45
N ALA A 77 -23.04 -1.06 6.98
CA ALA A 77 -23.06 0.16 7.79
C ALA A 77 -23.86 -0.04 9.09
N GLY A 78 -23.31 0.47 10.19
CA GLY A 78 -23.87 0.35 11.54
C GLY A 78 -23.54 -0.96 12.26
N SER A 79 -22.80 -1.89 11.65
CA SER A 79 -22.41 -3.14 12.32
C SER A 79 -21.44 -2.92 13.49
N CYS A 80 -20.57 -1.92 13.35
CA CYS A 80 -19.59 -1.49 14.34
C CYS A 80 -19.93 -0.07 14.83
N THR A 81 -19.85 0.12 16.14
CA THR A 81 -19.84 1.44 16.76
C THR A 81 -18.44 2.06 16.72
N THR A 82 -18.32 3.35 17.03
CA THR A 82 -17.00 3.99 17.21
C THR A 82 -16.17 3.32 18.32
N ALA A 83 -16.83 2.83 19.38
CA ALA A 83 -16.14 2.11 20.45
C ALA A 83 -15.60 0.74 20.02
N ASP A 84 -16.33 0.04 19.13
CA ASP A 84 -15.86 -1.22 18.57
C ASP A 84 -14.64 -1.02 17.67
N ILE A 85 -14.64 0.05 16.87
CA ILE A 85 -13.51 0.41 16.00
C ILE A 85 -12.28 0.78 16.83
N ALA A 86 -12.46 1.59 17.88
CA ALA A 86 -11.37 1.90 18.81
C ALA A 86 -10.80 0.64 19.48
N THR A 87 -11.68 -0.28 19.91
CA THR A 87 -11.26 -1.59 20.48
C THR A 87 -10.45 -2.40 19.47
N PHE A 88 -10.84 -2.40 18.20
CA PHE A 88 -10.10 -3.06 17.12
C PHE A 88 -8.70 -2.48 16.94
N ASP A 89 -8.58 -1.15 16.86
CA ASP A 89 -7.28 -0.47 16.70
C ASP A 89 -6.38 -0.66 17.93
N ASP A 90 -6.94 -0.52 19.13
CA ASP A 90 -6.24 -0.73 20.40
C ASP A 90 -5.72 -2.17 20.48
N TYR A 91 -6.52 -3.16 20.08
CA TYR A 91 -6.09 -4.55 20.08
C TYR A 91 -4.90 -4.80 19.13
N LEU A 92 -4.94 -4.25 17.92
CA LEU A 92 -3.84 -4.40 16.96
C LEU A 92 -2.55 -3.73 17.45
N ARG A 93 -2.67 -2.57 18.10
CA ARG A 93 -1.54 -1.84 18.68
C ARG A 93 -0.92 -2.61 19.85
N ASP A 94 -1.75 -3.13 20.73
CA ASP A 94 -1.32 -3.77 21.98
C ASP A 94 -0.88 -5.23 21.75
N HIS A 95 -1.34 -5.85 20.66
CA HIS A 95 -1.03 -7.22 20.27
C HIS A 95 -0.56 -7.33 18.80
N PRO A 96 0.59 -6.74 18.44
CA PRO A 96 1.07 -6.71 17.04
C PRO A 96 1.41 -8.08 16.46
N GLN A 97 1.48 -9.12 17.29
CA GLN A 97 1.74 -10.51 16.92
C GLN A 97 0.51 -11.42 17.07
N ALA A 98 -0.67 -10.85 17.39
CA ALA A 98 -1.89 -11.63 17.48
C ALA A 98 -2.17 -12.35 16.16
N SER A 99 -2.78 -13.52 16.26
CA SER A 99 -3.36 -14.22 15.12
C SER A 99 -4.74 -13.62 14.77
N VAL A 100 -5.20 -13.91 13.55
CA VAL A 100 -6.53 -13.49 13.09
C VAL A 100 -7.63 -14.12 13.94
N GLU A 101 -7.41 -15.33 14.44
CA GLU A 101 -8.33 -16.03 15.34
C GLU A 101 -8.44 -15.35 16.71
N GLU A 102 -7.32 -14.90 17.28
CA GLU A 102 -7.31 -14.16 18.54
C GLU A 102 -8.02 -12.81 18.41
N LEU A 103 -7.73 -12.06 17.33
CA LEU A 103 -8.41 -10.80 17.03
C LEU A 103 -9.91 -11.02 16.76
N THR A 104 -10.29 -12.05 15.99
CA THR A 104 -11.70 -12.41 15.74
C THR A 104 -12.41 -12.76 17.06
N SER A 105 -11.76 -13.50 17.94
CA SER A 105 -12.30 -13.86 19.25
C SER A 105 -12.50 -12.63 20.14
N ALA A 106 -11.54 -11.70 20.17
CA ALA A 106 -11.63 -10.45 20.90
C ALA A 106 -12.80 -9.59 20.39
N MET A 107 -12.89 -9.38 19.07
CA MET A 107 -13.97 -8.61 18.47
C MET A 107 -15.34 -9.26 18.62
N THR A 108 -15.42 -10.59 18.60
CA THR A 108 -16.68 -11.32 18.81
C THR A 108 -17.19 -11.18 20.24
N LYS A 109 -16.30 -11.13 21.23
CA LYS A 109 -16.65 -10.86 22.64
C LYS A 109 -17.15 -9.44 22.83
N GLN A 110 -16.54 -8.48 22.14
CA GLN A 110 -16.94 -7.08 22.14
C GLN A 110 -18.30 -6.87 21.44
N SER A 111 -18.41 -7.29 20.19
CA SER A 111 -19.62 -7.13 19.37
C SER A 111 -19.68 -8.19 18.26
N LYS A 112 -20.64 -9.12 18.38
CA LYS A 112 -20.84 -10.18 17.38
C LYS A 112 -21.19 -9.63 15.99
N SER A 113 -21.99 -8.56 15.91
CA SER A 113 -22.37 -7.92 14.64
C SER A 113 -21.15 -7.26 13.98
N CYS A 114 -20.34 -6.54 14.77
CA CYS A 114 -19.14 -5.89 14.26
C CYS A 114 -18.13 -6.92 13.77
N SER A 115 -17.86 -7.96 14.57
CA SER A 115 -16.98 -9.07 14.19
C SER A 115 -17.41 -9.74 12.87
N ALA A 116 -18.71 -10.02 12.69
CA ALA A 116 -19.25 -10.62 11.46
C ALA A 116 -19.25 -9.67 10.23
N CYS A 117 -18.96 -8.38 10.42
CA CYS A 117 -18.68 -7.45 9.35
C CYS A 117 -17.18 -7.33 9.07
N ILE A 118 -16.35 -7.37 10.12
CA ILE A 118 -14.89 -7.26 9.99
C ILE A 118 -14.32 -8.48 9.30
N PHE A 119 -14.71 -9.70 9.70
CA PHE A 119 -14.06 -10.93 9.23
C PHE A 119 -14.92 -11.70 8.22
N GLY A 120 -14.28 -12.12 7.14
CA GLY A 120 -14.89 -12.95 6.08
C GLY A 120 -13.87 -13.87 5.43
N LYS A 121 -14.32 -14.63 4.44
CA LYS A 121 -13.53 -15.63 3.72
C LYS A 121 -13.20 -15.17 2.31
N SER A 122 -12.10 -15.68 1.76
CA SER A 122 -11.64 -15.35 0.41
C SER A 122 -12.59 -15.82 -0.69
N ASP A 123 -13.39 -16.86 -0.43
CA ASP A 123 -14.39 -17.42 -1.34
C ASP A 123 -15.78 -16.79 -1.20
N ASP A 124 -15.98 -15.86 -0.26
CA ASP A 124 -17.23 -15.10 -0.15
C ASP A 124 -17.50 -14.30 -1.44
N ALA A 125 -18.79 -14.16 -1.79
CA ALA A 125 -19.20 -13.41 -2.98
C ALA A 125 -18.85 -11.91 -2.90
N SER A 126 -18.76 -11.38 -1.68
CA SER A 126 -18.34 -10.02 -1.34
C SER A 126 -17.40 -10.09 -0.14
N TRP A 127 -16.33 -9.29 -0.14
CA TRP A 127 -15.30 -9.36 0.88
C TRP A 127 -15.58 -8.45 2.07
N ALA A 128 -15.46 -9.02 3.28
CA ALA A 128 -15.43 -8.28 4.54
C ALA A 128 -14.21 -7.35 4.65
N ALA A 129 -14.05 -6.62 5.77
CA ALA A 129 -12.89 -5.75 5.96
C ALA A 129 -11.56 -6.51 6.00
N ILE A 130 -11.56 -7.69 6.62
CA ILE A 130 -10.45 -8.63 6.68
C ILE A 130 -10.92 -9.94 6.05
N VAL A 131 -10.15 -10.40 5.07
CA VAL A 131 -10.44 -11.61 4.29
C VAL A 131 -9.38 -12.65 4.60
N SER A 132 -9.80 -13.84 5.03
CA SER A 132 -8.89 -14.96 5.27
C SER A 132 -9.13 -16.10 4.28
N ASP A 133 -8.03 -16.74 3.86
CA ASP A 133 -8.03 -18.00 3.10
C ASP A 133 -7.75 -19.23 3.98
N GLY A 134 -7.73 -19.05 5.31
CA GLY A 134 -7.38 -20.07 6.30
C GLY A 134 -5.87 -20.20 6.59
N THR A 135 -5.01 -19.65 5.74
CA THR A 135 -3.54 -19.65 5.92
C THR A 135 -2.99 -18.25 6.17
N SER A 136 -3.63 -17.25 5.59
CA SER A 136 -3.30 -15.84 5.67
C SER A 136 -4.57 -15.01 5.89
N ALA A 137 -4.38 -13.74 6.23
CA ALA A 137 -5.43 -12.74 6.14
C ALA A 137 -4.91 -11.48 5.48
N SER A 138 -5.81 -10.81 4.77
CA SER A 138 -5.54 -9.58 4.06
C SER A 138 -6.61 -8.55 4.36
N LEU A 139 -6.22 -7.29 4.39
CA LEU A 139 -7.15 -6.16 4.43
C LEU A 139 -7.82 -6.06 3.05
N ASN A 140 -9.14 -5.88 3.02
CA ASN A 140 -9.89 -5.57 1.80
C ASN A 140 -9.68 -4.10 1.41
N ALA A 141 -8.43 -3.79 1.08
CA ALA A 141 -7.94 -2.46 0.81
C ALA A 141 -8.61 -1.87 -0.44
N GLY A 142 -8.78 -2.70 -1.48
CA GLY A 142 -9.56 -2.33 -2.66
C GLY A 142 -11.05 -2.10 -2.38
N GLY A 143 -11.64 -2.84 -1.44
CA GLY A 143 -13.00 -2.61 -0.99
C GLY A 143 -13.19 -1.24 -0.34
N CYS A 144 -12.25 -0.81 0.50
CA CYS A 144 -12.30 0.55 1.06
C CYS A 144 -12.22 1.62 -0.04
N VAL A 145 -11.27 1.49 -0.97
CA VAL A 145 -11.10 2.46 -2.07
C VAL A 145 -12.34 2.49 -2.96
N SER A 146 -12.98 1.34 -3.23
CA SER A 146 -14.27 1.27 -3.94
C SER A 146 -15.35 2.09 -3.23
N VAL A 147 -15.48 1.95 -1.91
CA VAL A 147 -16.47 2.71 -1.12
C VAL A 147 -16.18 4.22 -1.10
N VAL A 148 -14.92 4.61 -0.89
CA VAL A 148 -14.53 6.03 -0.79
C VAL A 148 -14.64 6.73 -2.15
N SER A 149 -14.21 6.07 -3.23
CA SER A 149 -14.27 6.65 -4.58
C SER A 149 -15.68 6.60 -5.19
N GLY A 150 -16.52 5.68 -4.74
CA GLY A 150 -17.80 5.35 -5.39
C GLY A 150 -17.65 4.50 -6.65
N GLU A 151 -16.44 4.02 -6.97
CA GLU A 151 -16.10 3.35 -8.23
C GLU A 151 -15.47 1.96 -7.97
N ASP A 152 -16.17 0.88 -8.32
CA ASP A 152 -15.69 -0.51 -8.11
C ASP A 152 -14.39 -0.79 -8.87
N ASP A 153 -14.28 -0.28 -10.10
CA ASP A 153 -13.09 -0.46 -10.92
C ASP A 153 -11.86 0.23 -10.33
N CYS A 154 -12.03 1.37 -9.66
CA CYS A 154 -10.96 2.03 -8.91
C CYS A 154 -10.50 1.15 -7.74
N GLY A 155 -11.44 0.62 -6.96
CA GLY A 155 -11.11 -0.31 -5.87
C GLY A 155 -10.43 -1.60 -6.33
N ARG A 156 -10.89 -2.17 -7.44
CA ARG A 156 -10.27 -3.35 -8.07
C ARG A 156 -8.84 -3.07 -8.52
N ALA A 157 -8.63 -1.96 -9.24
CA ALA A 157 -7.31 -1.57 -9.71
C ALA A 157 -6.35 -1.32 -8.53
N TYR A 158 -6.84 -0.74 -7.43
CA TYR A 158 -6.05 -0.56 -6.22
C TYR A 158 -5.66 -1.89 -5.57
N GLN A 159 -6.58 -2.86 -5.48
CA GLN A 159 -6.26 -4.19 -4.94
C GLN A 159 -5.15 -4.86 -5.76
N GLN A 160 -5.26 -4.80 -7.09
CA GLN A 160 -4.28 -5.36 -8.01
C GLN A 160 -2.90 -4.70 -7.86
N TRP A 161 -2.86 -3.37 -7.82
CA TRP A 161 -1.64 -2.60 -7.59
C TRP A 161 -1.01 -2.92 -6.23
N ASN A 162 -1.79 -2.87 -5.15
CA ASN A 162 -1.29 -3.11 -3.80
C ASN A 162 -0.77 -4.55 -3.64
N THR A 163 -1.46 -5.56 -4.20
CA THR A 163 -0.97 -6.93 -4.18
C THR A 163 0.33 -7.08 -4.98
N CYS A 164 0.45 -6.40 -6.13
CA CYS A 164 1.69 -6.38 -6.89
C CYS A 164 2.87 -5.86 -6.06
N ILE A 165 2.73 -4.66 -5.48
CA ILE A 165 3.78 -4.02 -4.68
C ILE A 165 4.18 -4.92 -3.51
N ASN A 166 3.20 -5.47 -2.79
CA ASN A 166 3.46 -6.36 -1.67
C ASN A 166 4.19 -7.64 -2.09
N HIS A 167 3.89 -8.17 -3.27
CA HIS A 167 4.54 -9.36 -3.79
C HIS A 167 6.00 -9.09 -4.19
N VAL A 168 6.22 -8.10 -5.07
CA VAL A 168 7.55 -7.83 -5.64
C VAL A 168 8.52 -7.26 -4.61
N CYS A 169 8.00 -6.59 -3.58
CA CYS A 169 8.81 -6.02 -2.51
C CYS A 169 8.82 -6.86 -1.22
N ALA A 170 8.28 -8.09 -1.23
CA ALA A 170 8.08 -8.90 -0.01
C ALA A 170 9.37 -9.16 0.78
N ALA A 171 10.52 -9.24 0.12
CA ALA A 171 11.83 -9.46 0.74
C ALA A 171 12.48 -8.18 1.26
N CYS A 172 11.94 -7.01 0.92
CA CYS A 172 12.48 -5.70 1.29
C CYS A 172 12.00 -5.28 2.68
N SER A 173 12.86 -4.56 3.42
CA SER A 173 12.50 -3.98 4.72
C SER A 173 13.07 -2.57 4.89
N GLY A 174 12.56 -1.81 5.86
CA GLY A 174 13.03 -0.45 6.15
C GLY A 174 13.04 0.48 4.93
N ASP A 175 14.15 1.20 4.74
CA ASP A 175 14.31 2.13 3.62
C ASP A 175 14.35 1.43 2.26
N GLU A 176 14.86 0.20 2.20
CA GLU A 176 14.89 -0.60 0.97
C GLU A 176 13.47 -0.92 0.48
N ARG A 177 12.54 -1.15 1.42
CA ARG A 177 11.12 -1.35 1.09
C ARG A 177 10.51 -0.08 0.49
N THR A 178 10.84 1.08 1.05
CA THR A 178 10.37 2.37 0.53
C THR A 178 10.89 2.59 -0.89
N GLN A 179 12.16 2.29 -1.14
CA GLN A 179 12.74 2.41 -2.48
C GLN A 179 12.12 1.39 -3.45
N CYS A 180 11.96 0.14 -3.03
CA CYS A 180 11.28 -0.88 -3.84
C CYS A 180 9.87 -0.46 -4.24
N ASN A 181 9.07 0.09 -3.32
CA ASN A 181 7.73 0.57 -3.65
C ASN A 181 7.77 1.64 -4.76
N LYS A 182 8.74 2.57 -4.70
CA LYS A 182 8.93 3.64 -5.69
C LYS A 182 9.37 3.11 -7.05
N ASP A 183 10.27 2.13 -7.07
CA ASP A 183 10.82 1.57 -8.31
C ASP A 183 9.84 0.60 -8.97
N ALA A 184 9.16 -0.22 -8.18
CA ALA A 184 8.19 -1.19 -8.66
C ALA A 184 7.04 -0.56 -9.45
N GLN A 185 6.59 0.62 -9.02
CA GLN A 185 5.48 1.34 -9.65
C GLN A 185 5.87 2.20 -10.87
N GLN A 186 7.16 2.34 -11.17
CA GLN A 186 7.61 3.04 -12.38
C GLN A 186 7.05 2.36 -13.63
N ALA A 187 6.95 3.09 -14.75
CA ALA A 187 6.42 2.55 -15.99
C ALA A 187 7.17 1.30 -16.50
N ALA A 188 8.49 1.24 -16.24
CA ALA A 188 9.34 0.09 -16.56
C ALA A 188 9.46 -0.93 -15.41
N GLY A 189 8.90 -0.64 -14.24
CA GLY A 189 8.94 -1.51 -13.07
C GLY A 189 7.96 -2.69 -13.17
N PRO A 190 8.14 -3.73 -12.34
CA PRO A 190 7.31 -4.94 -12.36
C PRO A 190 5.82 -4.69 -12.08
N CYS A 191 5.47 -3.56 -11.43
CA CYS A 191 4.10 -3.13 -11.16
C CYS A 191 3.64 -1.93 -12.02
N GLY A 192 4.39 -1.56 -13.07
CA GLY A 192 4.07 -0.41 -13.92
C GLY A 192 2.70 -0.50 -14.59
N THR A 193 2.34 -1.67 -15.12
CA THR A 193 1.01 -1.91 -15.72
C THR A 193 -0.13 -1.77 -14.72
N ALA A 194 0.03 -2.32 -13.51
CA ALA A 194 -0.97 -2.20 -12.45
C ALA A 194 -1.11 -0.74 -11.97
N SER A 195 0.01 -0.01 -11.88
CA SER A 195 0.02 1.42 -11.53
C SER A 195 -0.72 2.25 -12.57
N LYS A 196 -0.47 2.00 -13.86
CA LYS A 196 -1.20 2.66 -14.95
C LYS A 196 -2.70 2.36 -14.90
N ALA A 197 -3.09 1.12 -14.62
CA ALA A 197 -4.50 0.75 -14.47
C ALA A 197 -5.15 1.47 -13.28
N LEU A 198 -4.45 1.58 -12.15
CA LEU A 198 -4.89 2.32 -10.97
C LEU A 198 -5.19 3.79 -11.29
N PHE A 199 -4.22 4.51 -11.87
CA PHE A 199 -4.42 5.92 -12.24
C PHE A 199 -5.51 6.10 -13.31
N GLY A 200 -5.65 5.13 -14.23
CA GLY A 200 -6.71 5.15 -15.24
C GLY A 200 -8.11 4.98 -14.66
N ALA A 201 -8.27 4.13 -13.64
CA ALA A 201 -9.56 3.85 -13.02
C ALA A 201 -9.96 4.87 -11.94
N CYS A 202 -8.99 5.36 -11.16
CA CYS A 202 -9.24 6.27 -10.04
C CYS A 202 -9.06 7.77 -10.37
N GLY A 203 -8.40 8.09 -11.48
CA GLY A 203 -8.04 9.46 -11.83
C GLY A 203 -7.01 10.07 -10.88
N THR A 204 -7.04 11.41 -10.76
CA THR A 204 -6.07 12.18 -9.97
C THR A 204 -6.27 12.09 -8.47
N ASN A 205 -7.43 11.61 -8.01
CA ASN A 205 -7.83 11.61 -6.60
C ASN A 205 -7.39 10.34 -5.86
N VAL A 206 -6.69 9.42 -6.52
CA VAL A 206 -6.33 8.11 -5.94
C VAL A 206 -5.59 8.26 -4.60
N ASN A 207 -4.71 9.25 -4.49
CA ASN A 207 -3.97 9.50 -3.25
C ASN A 207 -4.89 9.94 -2.11
N ASP A 208 -5.92 10.73 -2.39
CA ASP A 208 -6.91 11.16 -1.40
C ASP A 208 -7.72 9.96 -0.92
N TYR A 209 -8.13 9.08 -1.84
CA TYR A 209 -8.85 7.85 -1.49
C TYR A 209 -8.01 6.91 -0.62
N ILE A 210 -6.71 6.77 -0.93
CA ILE A 210 -5.77 5.99 -0.13
C ILE A 210 -5.60 6.62 1.27
N GLN A 211 -5.42 7.94 1.35
CA GLN A 211 -5.32 8.64 2.63
C GLN A 211 -6.59 8.51 3.46
N GLU A 212 -7.76 8.61 2.85
CA GLU A 212 -9.04 8.44 3.52
C GLU A 212 -9.29 6.99 3.98
N CYS A 213 -8.68 6.00 3.32
CA CYS A 213 -8.79 4.59 3.71
C CYS A 213 -7.75 4.13 4.73
N PHE A 214 -6.55 4.70 4.75
CA PHE A 214 -5.41 4.16 5.51
C PHE A 214 -4.65 5.20 6.34
N GLY A 215 -4.89 6.50 6.15
CA GLY A 215 -4.14 7.57 6.80
C GLY A 215 -4.26 7.61 8.33
N ALA A 216 -5.36 7.09 8.88
CA ALA A 216 -5.57 6.95 10.32
C ALA A 216 -5.40 5.50 10.84
N GLY A 217 -4.85 4.60 10.02
CA GLY A 217 -4.64 3.19 10.37
C GLY A 217 -5.76 2.25 9.92
N MET A 218 -5.65 0.98 10.31
CA MET A 218 -6.51 -0.11 9.82
C MET A 218 -7.98 0.02 10.24
N GLY A 219 -8.28 0.59 11.41
CA GLY A 219 -9.64 0.83 11.86
C GLY A 219 -10.43 1.75 10.93
N THR A 220 -9.75 2.53 10.08
CA THR A 220 -10.39 3.36 9.05
C THR A 220 -11.11 2.50 8.00
N VAL A 221 -10.51 1.38 7.57
CA VAL A 221 -11.16 0.45 6.65
C VAL A 221 -12.38 -0.19 7.31
N VAL A 222 -12.26 -0.57 8.58
CA VAL A 222 -13.40 -1.08 9.36
C VAL A 222 -14.49 -0.01 9.47
N ALA A 223 -14.11 1.26 9.71
CA ALA A 223 -15.05 2.36 9.79
C ALA A 223 -15.81 2.58 8.47
N LYS A 224 -15.13 2.50 7.32
CA LYS A 224 -15.75 2.67 6.00
C LYS A 224 -16.69 1.53 5.62
N LEU A 225 -16.33 0.29 5.97
CA LEU A 225 -17.11 -0.89 5.57
C LEU A 225 -18.20 -1.30 6.58
N CYS A 226 -17.93 -1.09 7.86
CA CYS A 226 -18.71 -1.62 8.97
C CYS A 226 -19.14 -0.55 9.98
N GLY A 227 -18.52 0.63 9.95
CA GLY A 227 -18.78 1.69 10.92
C GLY A 227 -20.17 2.30 10.79
N PRO A 228 -20.50 3.29 11.63
CA PRO A 228 -21.79 3.94 11.62
C PRO A 228 -22.15 4.43 10.21
N ALA A 229 -23.42 4.30 9.82
CA ALA A 229 -23.90 4.91 8.59
C ALA A 229 -23.52 6.40 8.59
N ALA A 230 -23.03 6.89 7.45
CA ALA A 230 -22.90 8.32 7.26
C ALA A 230 -24.26 8.93 7.60
N LYS A 231 -24.29 9.94 8.47
CA LYS A 231 -25.52 10.71 8.65
C LYS A 231 -25.77 11.34 7.29
N ASP A 232 -26.72 10.81 6.54
CA ASP A 232 -27.22 11.47 5.34
C ASP A 232 -27.52 12.90 5.77
N GLY A 233 -26.68 13.83 5.31
CA GLY A 233 -26.90 15.25 5.56
C GLY A 233 -28.19 15.57 4.84
N GLY A 234 -29.30 15.53 5.58
CA GLY A 234 -30.65 15.62 5.03
C GLY A 234 -30.70 16.73 3.99
N SER A 235 -31.01 16.32 2.76
CA SER A 235 -31.32 17.24 1.66
C SER A 235 -32.74 17.79 1.83
#